data_AF-A0A358PC46-F1
#
_entry.id   AF-A0A358PC46-F1
#
_cell.length_a   1.000
_cell.length_b   1.000
_cell.length_c   1.000
_cell.angle_alpha   90.00
_cell.angle_beta   90.00
_cell.angle_gamma   90.00
#
_symmetry.space_group_name_H-M   'P 1'
#
loop_
_entity.id
_entity.type
_entity.pdbx_description
1 polymer ?
#
loop_
_entity_poly.entity_id
_entity_poly.type
_entity_poly.pdbx_seq_one_letter_code
_entity_poly.pdbx_strand_id
1 'polypeptide(L)' 'GPFYGMPYALKDIFHVEGKVTTCGSAAMLDNIASTTATTVQRLAAAGGIILGKTKTVECAFGGWGTNQKMGTPMNP' A
#
# COMPACT_ATOMS: atom_id res chain seq x y z
N GLY A 1 3.07 21.56 -2.25
CA GLY A 1 4.09 21.37 -3.30
C GLY A 1 3.42 20.93 -4.59
N PRO A 2 4.16 20.32 -5.53
CA PRO A 2 3.64 19.96 -6.87
C PRO A 2 2.56 18.88 -6.85
N PHE A 3 2.32 18.24 -5.70
CA PHE A 3 1.29 17.21 -5.52
C PHE A 3 0.26 17.60 -4.45
N TYR A 4 0.15 18.91 -4.15
CA TYR A 4 -0.69 19.42 -3.07
C TYR A 4 -2.17 19.09 -3.28
N GLY A 5 -2.78 18.46 -2.29
CA GLY A 5 -4.21 18.12 -2.30
C GLY A 5 -4.56 16.91 -3.17
N MET A 6 -3.60 16.32 -3.88
CA MET A 6 -3.86 15.20 -4.78
C MET A 6 -4.09 13.90 -3.98
N PRO A 7 -5.28 13.27 -4.07
CA PRO A 7 -5.53 12.00 -3.42
C PRO A 7 -4.86 10.85 -4.17
N TYR A 8 -4.29 9.90 -3.44
CA TYR A 8 -3.72 8.68 -4.02
C TYR A 8 -3.84 7.49 -3.07
N ALA A 9 -3.79 6.29 -3.64
CA ALA A 9 -3.71 5.05 -2.89
C ALA A 9 -2.32 4.42 -3.03
N LEU A 10 -1.88 3.70 -2.00
CA LEU A 10 -0.60 3.01 -2.00
C LEU A 10 -0.82 1.52 -2.23
N LYS A 11 -0.02 0.90 -3.11
CA LYS A 11 0.07 -0.56 -3.11
C LYS A 11 0.48 -1.05 -1.73
N ASP A 12 -0.12 -2.13 -1.23
CA ASP A 12 0.13 -2.65 0.11
C ASP A 12 1.50 -3.34 0.29
N ILE A 13 2.54 -2.73 -0.28
CA ILE A 13 3.96 -3.08 -0.14
C ILE A 13 4.80 -1.86 0.28
N PHE A 14 4.18 -0.68 0.36
CA PHE A 14 4.84 0.55 0.81
C PHE A 14 4.54 0.77 2.28
N HIS A 15 5.57 0.80 3.12
CA HIS A 15 5.41 1.11 4.54
C HIS A 15 4.99 2.56 4.78
N VAL A 16 4.09 2.74 5.75
CA VAL A 16 3.76 4.02 6.38
C VAL A 16 3.88 3.76 7.88
N GLU A 17 4.71 4.52 8.57
CA GLU A 17 4.95 4.33 10.00
C GLU A 17 3.65 4.33 10.81
N GLY A 18 3.52 3.37 11.73
CA GLY A 18 2.33 3.21 12.56
C GLY A 18 1.09 2.70 11.82
N LYS A 19 1.21 2.31 10.55
CA LYS A 19 0.14 1.69 9.76
C LYS A 19 0.49 0.25 9.42
N VAL A 20 -0.55 -0.57 9.32
CA VAL A 20 -0.44 -1.95 8.84
C VAL A 20 0.04 -1.96 7.38
N THR A 21 0.98 -2.84 7.07
CA THR A 21 1.32 -3.22 5.70
C THR A 21 1.38 -4.74 5.62
N THR A 22 0.48 -5.36 4.86
CA THR A 22 0.33 -6.82 4.85
C THR A 22 1.10 -7.49 3.72
N CYS A 23 1.62 -6.73 2.75
CA CYS A 23 2.20 -7.31 1.52
C CYS A 23 1.24 -8.25 0.78
N GLY A 24 -0.08 -8.09 0.97
CA GLY A 24 -1.08 -9.04 0.47
C GLY A 24 -0.98 -10.44 1.10
N SER A 25 -0.27 -10.62 2.22
CA SER A 25 -0.15 -11.91 2.91
C SER A 25 -0.98 -11.92 4.19
N ALA A 26 -1.71 -13.03 4.39
CA ALA A 26 -2.43 -13.27 5.65
C ALA A 26 -1.47 -13.41 6.85
N ALA A 27 -0.20 -13.77 6.61
CA ALA A 27 0.81 -13.89 7.68
C ALA A 27 1.25 -12.53 8.25
N MET A 28 0.90 -11.42 7.58
CA MET A 28 1.34 -10.07 7.93
C MET A 28 0.18 -9.14 8.29
N LEU A 29 -0.99 -9.69 8.66
CA LEU A 29 -2.17 -8.90 9.02
C LEU A 29 -1.90 -7.89 10.15
N ASP A 30 -1.03 -8.25 11.09
CA ASP A 30 -0.68 -7.41 12.24
C ASP A 30 0.69 -6.71 12.08
N ASN A 31 1.26 -6.70 10.87
CA ASN A 31 2.55 -6.06 10.61
C ASN A 31 2.40 -4.53 10.57
N ILE A 32 2.55 -3.89 11.73
CA ILE A 32 2.62 -2.43 11.87
C ILE A 32 4.03 -1.97 11.47
N ALA A 33 4.13 -1.14 10.43
CA ALA A 33 5.42 -0.67 9.95
C ALA A 33 6.09 0.29 10.93
N SER A 34 7.39 0.09 11.17
CA SER A 34 8.23 0.94 12.03
C SER A 34 8.84 2.14 11.31
N THR A 35 8.72 2.21 9.98
CA THR A 35 9.29 3.28 9.16
C THR A 35 8.33 3.65 8.04
N THR A 36 8.52 4.83 7.46
CA THR A 36 7.80 5.26 6.26
C THR A 36 8.71 5.12 5.03
N ALA A 37 8.24 4.48 3.98
CA ALA A 37 9.01 4.30 2.75
C ALA A 37 9.37 5.64 2.10
N THR A 38 10.58 5.75 1.53
CA THR A 38 11.11 7.00 0.95
C THR A 38 10.17 7.63 -0.09
N THR A 39 9.55 6.82 -0.95
CA THR A 39 8.59 7.32 -1.96
C THR A 39 7.36 7.94 -1.30
N VAL A 40 6.87 7.35 -0.21
CA VAL A 40 5.73 7.88 0.55
C VAL A 40 6.10 9.20 1.21
N GLN A 41 7.30 9.30 1.82
CA GLN A 41 7.80 10.55 2.40
C GLN A 41 7.85 11.67 1.35
N ARG A 42 8.34 11.38 0.14
CA ARG A 42 8.42 12.35 -0.96
C ARG A 42 7.03 12.81 -1.43
N LEU A 43 6.08 11.89 -1.58
CA LEU A 43 4.70 12.22 -1.98
C LEU A 43 3.99 13.06 -0.91
N ALA A 44 4.17 12.71 0.37
CA ALA A 44 3.63 13.47 1.49
C ALA A 44 4.24 14.88 1.55
N ALA A 45 5.57 15.01 1.41
CA ALA A 45 6.25 16.31 1.36
C ALA A 45 5.81 17.17 0.16
N ALA A 46 5.44 16.54 -0.96
CA ALA A 46 4.86 17.24 -2.11
C ALA A 46 3.42 17.73 -1.86
N GLY A 47 2.76 17.27 -0.78
CA GLY A 47 1.42 17.64 -0.34
C GLY A 47 0.32 16.64 -0.72
N GLY A 48 0.68 15.41 -1.10
CA GLY A 48 -0.29 14.38 -1.45
C GLY A 48 -1.08 13.85 -0.25
N ILE A 49 -2.29 13.36 -0.52
CA ILE A 49 -3.21 12.82 0.49
C ILE A 49 -3.36 11.30 0.28
N ILE A 50 -2.92 10.50 1.25
CA ILE A 50 -3.07 9.04 1.22
C ILE A 50 -4.52 8.68 1.57
N LEU A 51 -5.23 8.02 0.66
CA LEU A 51 -6.57 7.49 0.91
C LEU A 51 -6.54 6.12 1.61
N GLY A 52 -5.53 5.30 1.33
CA GLY A 52 -5.42 3.96 1.89
C GLY A 52 -4.45 3.07 1.13
N LYS A 53 -4.55 1.76 1.42
CA LYS A 53 -3.76 0.70 0.78
C LYS A 53 -4.62 -0.05 -0.25
N THR A 54 -4.04 -0.41 -1.39
CA THR A 54 -4.69 -1.23 -2.42
C THR A 54 -4.31 -2.71 -2.26
N LYS A 55 -5.24 -3.59 -2.66
CA LYS A 55 -5.00 -5.04 -2.70
C LYS A 55 -3.85 -5.38 -3.65
N THR A 56 -3.14 -6.46 -3.32
CA THR A 56 -2.08 -7.00 -4.16
C THR A 56 -1.97 -8.52 -3.99
N VAL A 57 -1.23 -9.16 -4.89
CA VAL A 57 -0.83 -10.56 -4.80
C VAL A 57 0.10 -10.77 -3.61
N GLU A 58 0.10 -11.97 -3.03
CA GLU A 58 0.90 -12.30 -1.85
C GLU A 58 2.39 -12.02 -2.13
N CYS A 59 2.97 -11.13 -1.31
CA CYS A 59 4.36 -10.66 -1.38
C CYS A 59 4.79 -10.12 -2.75
N ALA A 60 3.85 -9.56 -3.52
CA ALA A 60 4.07 -9.11 -4.91
C ALA A 60 4.52 -10.21 -5.90
N PHE A 61 4.41 -11.49 -5.53
CA PHE A 61 4.71 -12.62 -6.41
C PHE A 61 3.48 -13.03 -7.24
N GLY A 62 3.20 -12.29 -8.32
CA GLY A 62 2.12 -12.59 -9.25
C GLY A 62 1.86 -11.49 -10.29
N GLY A 63 1.32 -11.87 -11.46
CA GLY A 63 1.21 -10.97 -12.62
C GLY A 63 -0.14 -10.28 -12.84
N TRP A 64 -1.23 -10.80 -12.27
CA TRP A 64 -2.60 -10.39 -12.63
C TRP A 64 -3.53 -10.19 -11.42
N GLY A 65 -2.98 -9.94 -10.24
CA GLY A 65 -3.75 -9.51 -9.07
C GLY A 65 -4.39 -10.63 -8.23
N THR A 66 -4.30 -11.90 -8.65
CA THR A 66 -4.88 -13.03 -7.89
C THR A 66 -4.29 -13.16 -6.49
N ASN A 67 -5.17 -13.15 -5.50
CA ASN A 67 -4.86 -13.42 -4.11
C ASN A 67 -5.94 -14.31 -3.49
N GLN A 68 -5.59 -15.57 -3.24
CA GLN A 68 -6.54 -16.58 -2.76
C GLN A 68 -6.91 -16.39 -1.29
N LYS A 69 -5.95 -15.93 -0.47
CA LYS A 69 -6.14 -15.81 0.99
C LYS A 69 -6.77 -14.48 1.40
N MET A 70 -6.41 -13.40 0.70
CA MET A 70 -6.82 -12.03 1.06
C MET A 70 -7.89 -11.46 0.12
N GLY A 71 -8.38 -12.26 -0.83
CA GLY A 71 -9.35 -11.85 -1.83
C GLY A 71 -8.73 -11.20 -3.07
N THR A 72 -9.27 -11.53 -4.23
CA THR A 72 -8.80 -11.04 -5.53
C THR A 72 -9.61 -9.81 -5.95
N PRO A 73 -8.96 -8.70 -6.37
CA PRO A 73 -9.68 -7.56 -6.94
C PRO A 73 -10.33 -7.94 -8.28
N MET A 74 -11.55 -7.44 -8.49
CA MET A 74 -12.27 -7.60 -9.75
C MET A 74 -11.79 -6.58 -10.77
N ASN A 75 -11.77 -6.96 -12.04
CA ASN A 75 -11.61 -6.00 -13.13
C ASN A 75 -12.90 -5.14 -13.21
N PRO A 76 -12.81 -3.79 -13.14
CA PRO A 76 -13.96 -2.90 -13.33
C PRO A 76 -14.64 -3.08 -14.69
#